data_AF-A0A964A1Q3-F1
#
_entry.id   AF-A0A964A1Q3-F1
#
_cell.length_a   1.000
_cell.length_b   1.000
_cell.length_c   1.000
_cell.angle_alpha   90.00
_cell.angle_beta   90.00
_cell.angle_gamma   90.00
#
_symmetry.space_group_name_H-M   'P 1'
#
loop_
_entity.id
_entity.type
_entity.pdbx_description
1 polymer ?
#
loop_
_entity_poly.entity_id
_entity_poly.type
_entity_poly.pdbx_seq_one_letter_code
_entity_poly.pdbx_strand_id
1 'polypeptide(L)'
;MQKKLYIPEPAKIHSAISLESVLLLVSAVCVIALFYASNGAREAGSMFDGLQENPAPFNYNFAPPVPSDLDVSQVVADAEAFYNSLSSAQQSTLQLSYTTTLARKWSNLPCGSGCRNGIQLGSLTSAQLTLAKQVIQDVLGASSDNGYQEYLDITTAEDYLAANGASSSQYNSGLRWLAFLNAPSETGAWMLQFGGHHYAANIAFNNGHVIGATPFFVALEPTTFTYNGVSYGPMEDERTALRTMLASLSSSELATAKLNTTFSDCLMSPGESNGNNNTFPSTKQGLAVSALTSAQKDLVLEAVRNYVEDMDSVTAKAVMARYTSEIDQTYIAFTGNGTAGSATSFLASNSNYARIDGPTVWIEFACQNGVVFQNQIHYHSVWRDHVHDYGVDLSGDAIDNTSTAVHQLELSRNISIYPNPADSQIVVVLPLEVADAVITVSDMSGRTVYRGMDSGARIIVDIQSLPKGSYILKVQEKNRLYAGKFIRN
;
A
#
# COMPACT_ATOMS: atom_id res chain seq x y z
N MET A 1 29.70 -63.63 31.32
CA MET A 1 31.10 -64.05 31.62
C MET A 1 32.03 -63.37 30.63
N GLN A 2 33.12 -62.80 31.16
CA GLN A 2 34.05 -61.87 30.51
C GLN A 2 34.89 -62.49 29.38
N LYS A 3 35.30 -61.68 28.41
CA LYS A 3 36.72 -61.33 28.21
C LYS A 3 36.86 -60.05 27.37
N LYS A 4 37.47 -59.03 28.00
CA LYS A 4 38.02 -57.82 27.39
C LYS A 4 39.31 -58.18 26.65
N LEU A 5 39.60 -57.49 25.54
CA LEU A 5 40.97 -57.34 25.02
C LEU A 5 41.26 -55.85 24.80
N TYR A 6 42.46 -55.47 25.23
CA TYR A 6 43.05 -54.13 25.35
C TYR A 6 44.25 -54.08 24.39
N ILE A 7 44.55 -52.92 23.77
CA ILE A 7 45.85 -52.58 23.13
C ILE A 7 45.90 -51.03 22.92
N PRO A 8 47.09 -50.39 22.97
CA PRO A 8 47.34 -49.12 23.70
C PRO A 8 47.66 -47.87 22.83
N GLU A 9 47.73 -46.70 23.49
CA GLU A 9 48.21 -45.42 22.95
C GLU A 9 49.71 -45.41 22.56
N PRO A 10 50.14 -44.60 21.58
CA PRO A 10 51.54 -44.26 21.40
C PRO A 10 51.92 -42.85 21.92
N ALA A 11 53.16 -42.79 22.37
CA ALA A 11 53.80 -41.75 23.16
C ALA A 11 54.15 -40.43 22.43
N LYS A 12 54.24 -39.36 23.21
CA LYS A 12 54.88 -38.08 22.85
C LYS A 12 56.42 -38.22 22.88
N ILE A 13 57.10 -37.71 21.85
CA ILE A 13 58.52 -37.39 21.86
C ILE A 13 58.68 -35.94 21.40
N HIS A 14 59.40 -35.14 22.17
CA HIS A 14 59.83 -33.78 21.86
C HIS A 14 61.33 -33.73 21.51
N SER A 15 61.72 -32.63 20.84
CA SER A 15 63.08 -32.09 20.55
C SER A 15 63.74 -32.59 19.25
N ALA A 16 64.49 -31.80 18.47
CA ALA A 16 64.60 -30.35 18.26
C ALA A 16 65.43 -30.16 16.96
N ILE A 17 64.92 -29.34 16.03
CA ILE A 17 65.60 -28.38 15.13
C ILE A 17 66.90 -28.79 14.39
N SER A 18 66.91 -28.62 13.06
CA SER A 18 67.98 -27.84 12.40
C SER A 18 67.41 -26.84 11.38
N LEU A 19 67.92 -25.62 11.47
CA LEU A 19 67.48 -24.41 10.79
C LEU A 19 68.11 -24.30 9.38
N GLU A 20 68.09 -25.38 8.59
CA GLU A 20 68.62 -25.38 7.21
C GLU A 20 67.65 -25.97 6.17
N SER A 21 66.56 -26.62 6.61
CA SER A 21 65.59 -27.28 5.71
C SER A 21 64.38 -26.42 5.32
N VAL A 22 64.31 -25.16 5.79
CA VAL A 22 63.19 -24.23 5.49
C VAL A 22 63.55 -23.25 4.35
N LEU A 23 64.83 -23.20 3.93
CA LEU A 23 65.29 -22.25 2.89
C LEU A 23 65.28 -22.82 1.46
N LEU A 24 64.83 -24.08 1.25
CA LEU A 24 64.87 -24.77 -0.05
C LEU A 24 63.49 -25.07 -0.66
N LEU A 25 62.38 -24.71 0.01
CA LEU A 25 61.03 -24.76 -0.57
C LEU A 25 60.45 -23.40 -0.98
N VAL A 26 61.14 -22.30 -0.69
CA VAL A 26 60.71 -20.93 -1.06
C VAL A 26 61.29 -20.48 -2.43
N SER A 27 62.19 -21.27 -3.04
CA SER A 27 62.83 -20.93 -4.33
C SER A 27 62.33 -21.70 -5.56
N ALA A 28 61.41 -22.67 -5.39
CA ALA A 28 60.85 -23.43 -6.52
C ALA A 28 59.48 -22.94 -7.03
N VAL A 29 58.76 -22.10 -6.27
CA VAL A 29 57.48 -21.50 -6.72
C VAL A 29 57.69 -20.13 -7.40
N CYS A 30 58.85 -19.50 -7.23
CA CYS A 30 59.15 -18.19 -7.83
C CYS A 30 59.73 -18.22 -9.26
N VAL A 31 59.95 -19.40 -9.87
CA VAL A 31 60.53 -19.48 -11.23
C VAL A 31 59.53 -19.90 -12.31
N ILE A 32 58.33 -20.38 -11.95
CA ILE A 32 57.27 -20.72 -12.91
C ILE A 32 56.29 -19.54 -13.16
N ALA A 33 56.25 -18.54 -12.26
CA ALA A 33 55.42 -17.33 -12.44
C ALA A 33 56.05 -16.25 -13.34
N LEU A 34 57.31 -16.40 -13.78
CA LEU A 34 58.01 -15.44 -14.63
C LEU A 34 57.98 -15.78 -16.14
N PHE A 35 57.25 -16.82 -16.57
CA PHE A 35 57.13 -17.18 -17.99
C PHE A 35 55.72 -17.04 -18.60
N TYR A 36 54.72 -16.57 -17.85
CA TYR A 36 53.39 -16.20 -18.39
C TYR A 36 53.08 -14.69 -18.35
N ALA A 37 54.05 -13.85 -17.99
CA ALA A 37 53.91 -12.40 -17.91
C ALA A 37 54.70 -11.66 -19.01
N SER A 38 54.62 -12.10 -20.27
CA SER A 38 55.22 -11.35 -21.39
C SER A 38 54.43 -11.33 -22.71
N ASN A 39 53.17 -11.79 -22.74
CA ASN A 39 52.32 -11.68 -23.95
C ASN A 39 50.88 -11.22 -23.64
N GLY A 40 50.74 -10.08 -22.96
CA GLY A 40 49.44 -9.42 -22.77
C GLY A 40 49.51 -7.90 -22.60
N ALA A 41 50.67 -7.28 -22.85
CA ALA A 41 50.84 -5.83 -22.74
C ALA A 41 50.34 -5.10 -24.00
N ARG A 42 49.02 -5.13 -24.23
CA ARG A 42 48.24 -4.10 -24.91
C ARG A 42 46.85 -4.13 -24.26
N GLU A 43 46.39 -2.97 -23.78
CA GLU A 43 45.17 -2.73 -22.99
C GLU A 43 45.31 -2.83 -21.46
N ALA A 44 46.12 -1.95 -20.87
CA ALA A 44 46.00 -1.59 -19.46
C ALA A 44 46.35 -0.11 -19.29
N GLY A 45 45.35 0.74 -19.49
CA GLY A 45 45.44 2.19 -19.34
C GLY A 45 44.14 2.76 -18.80
N SER A 46 43.66 2.25 -17.65
CA SER A 46 42.80 2.98 -16.70
C SER A 46 42.41 2.06 -15.53
N MET A 47 43.31 1.88 -14.56
CA MET A 47 42.94 1.36 -13.24
C MET A 47 43.88 2.02 -12.24
N PHE A 48 43.50 3.19 -11.73
CA PHE A 48 43.88 3.77 -10.44
C PHE A 48 43.40 5.23 -10.44
N ASP A 49 42.08 5.41 -10.34
CA ASP A 49 41.55 6.60 -9.68
C ASP A 49 40.21 6.24 -9.05
N GLY A 50 40.12 6.40 -7.74
CA GLY A 50 39.02 5.92 -6.94
C GLY A 50 39.36 6.13 -5.48
N LEU A 51 38.99 7.30 -4.96
CA LEU A 51 38.34 7.51 -3.66
C LEU A 51 37.97 9.00 -3.56
N GLN A 52 36.89 9.38 -4.26
CA GLN A 52 36.10 10.57 -3.95
C GLN A 52 34.65 10.27 -4.31
N GLU A 53 33.90 9.72 -3.36
CA GLU A 53 32.46 9.50 -3.52
C GLU A 53 31.73 10.83 -3.46
N ASN A 54 31.26 11.27 -4.63
CA ASN A 54 30.19 12.23 -4.78
C ASN A 54 28.93 11.40 -5.07
N PRO A 55 27.82 11.54 -4.33
CA PRO A 55 26.62 10.74 -4.60
C PRO A 55 26.05 11.16 -5.94
N ALA A 56 26.06 10.25 -6.92
CA ALA A 56 25.39 10.45 -8.20
C ALA A 56 23.87 10.51 -7.97
N PRO A 57 23.14 11.39 -8.68
CA PRO A 57 21.69 11.48 -8.55
C PRO A 57 21.04 10.18 -9.04
N PHE A 58 20.22 9.58 -8.18
CA PHE A 58 19.38 8.43 -8.51
C PHE A 58 18.46 8.80 -9.68
N ASN A 59 18.64 8.12 -10.81
CA ASN A 59 17.80 8.27 -11.99
C ASN A 59 17.00 6.97 -12.17
N TYR A 60 15.83 6.90 -11.54
CA TYR A 60 14.87 5.81 -11.79
C TYR A 60 14.21 6.07 -13.15
N ASN A 61 14.73 5.44 -14.20
CA ASN A 61 14.04 5.32 -15.48
C ASN A 61 13.87 3.83 -15.80
N PHE A 62 13.02 3.19 -15.01
CA PHE A 62 12.26 2.02 -15.43
C PHE A 62 10.80 2.33 -15.11
N ALA A 63 10.09 2.95 -16.04
CA ALA A 63 8.64 2.85 -16.00
C ALA A 63 8.30 1.44 -16.53
N PRO A 64 7.87 0.49 -15.68
CA PRO A 64 7.18 -0.69 -16.19
C PRO A 64 6.00 -0.23 -17.05
N PRO A 65 5.50 -1.04 -18.01
CA PRO A 65 4.30 -0.70 -18.74
C PRO A 65 3.21 -0.34 -17.72
N VAL A 66 2.71 0.91 -17.82
CA VAL A 66 1.64 1.41 -16.96
C VAL A 66 0.50 0.40 -17.07
N PRO A 67 0.08 -0.25 -15.96
CA PRO A 67 -1.11 -1.10 -15.97
C PRO A 67 -2.26 -0.31 -16.58
N SER A 68 -3.11 -0.96 -17.38
CA SER A 68 -4.33 -0.30 -17.86
C SER A 68 -5.06 0.31 -16.67
N ASP A 69 -5.52 1.55 -16.83
CA ASP A 69 -6.30 2.27 -15.82
C ASP A 69 -7.36 1.33 -15.20
N LEU A 70 -7.53 1.35 -13.87
CA LEU A 70 -8.59 0.56 -13.24
C LEU A 70 -9.93 0.97 -13.84
N ASP A 71 -10.58 0.02 -14.50
CA ASP A 71 -11.92 0.18 -15.02
C ASP A 71 -12.89 -0.49 -14.03
N VAL A 72 -13.57 0.30 -13.20
CA VAL A 72 -14.55 -0.21 -12.25
C VAL A 72 -15.67 -0.99 -12.96
N SER A 73 -16.00 -0.67 -14.22
CA SER A 73 -16.98 -1.44 -14.99
C SER A 73 -16.46 -2.85 -15.30
N GLN A 74 -15.16 -3.00 -15.57
CA GLN A 74 -14.53 -4.31 -15.74
C GLN A 74 -14.54 -5.11 -14.44
N VAL A 75 -14.21 -4.49 -13.30
CA VAL A 75 -14.29 -5.14 -11.97
C VAL A 75 -15.71 -5.65 -11.69
N VAL A 76 -16.73 -4.84 -12.00
CA VAL A 76 -18.15 -5.22 -11.84
C VAL A 76 -18.49 -6.39 -12.76
N ALA A 77 -18.08 -6.35 -14.04
CA ALA A 77 -18.33 -7.42 -14.99
C ALA A 77 -17.70 -8.76 -14.55
N ASP A 78 -16.46 -8.73 -14.07
CA ASP A 78 -15.76 -9.93 -13.58
C ASP A 78 -16.34 -10.44 -12.25
N ALA A 79 -16.78 -9.53 -11.37
CA ALA A 79 -17.50 -9.88 -10.14
C ALA A 79 -18.86 -10.55 -10.44
N GLU A 80 -19.60 -10.04 -11.42
CA GLU A 80 -20.86 -10.66 -11.88
C GLU A 80 -20.62 -12.00 -12.56
N ALA A 81 -19.55 -12.14 -13.37
CA ALA A 81 -19.17 -13.41 -13.99
C ALA A 81 -18.83 -14.46 -12.91
N PHE A 82 -18.08 -14.07 -11.87
CA PHE A 82 -17.84 -14.93 -10.72
C PHE A 82 -19.15 -15.30 -10.02
N TYR A 83 -19.98 -14.34 -9.65
CA TYR A 83 -21.27 -14.58 -8.98
C TYR A 83 -22.17 -15.55 -9.77
N ASN A 84 -22.27 -15.37 -11.09
CA ASN A 84 -23.10 -16.19 -11.97
C ASN A 84 -22.57 -17.61 -12.18
N SER A 85 -21.27 -17.85 -11.94
CA SER A 85 -20.68 -19.19 -11.99
C SER A 85 -21.00 -20.04 -10.75
N LEU A 86 -21.56 -19.44 -9.69
CA LEU A 86 -21.83 -20.07 -8.40
C LEU A 86 -23.24 -20.68 -8.33
N SER A 87 -23.41 -21.69 -7.48
CA SER A 87 -24.74 -22.16 -7.08
C SER A 87 -25.47 -21.13 -6.22
N SER A 88 -26.80 -21.19 -6.12
CA SER A 88 -27.59 -20.23 -5.31
C SER A 88 -27.17 -20.19 -3.83
N ALA A 89 -26.71 -21.32 -3.28
CA ALA A 89 -26.19 -21.39 -1.90
C ALA A 89 -24.85 -20.65 -1.76
N GLN A 90 -23.94 -20.84 -2.73
CA GLN A 90 -22.67 -20.13 -2.80
C GLN A 90 -22.88 -18.63 -3.03
N GLN A 91 -23.81 -18.24 -3.91
CA GLN A 91 -24.20 -16.84 -4.14
C GLN A 91 -24.67 -16.17 -2.84
N SER A 92 -25.52 -16.85 -2.06
CA SER A 92 -26.01 -16.35 -0.76
C SER A 92 -24.92 -16.24 0.30
N THR A 93 -23.82 -16.98 0.15
CA THR A 93 -22.65 -16.92 1.03
C THR A 93 -21.70 -15.80 0.60
N LEU A 94 -21.52 -15.61 -0.70
CA LEU A 94 -20.66 -14.59 -1.30
C LEU A 94 -21.22 -13.18 -1.09
N GLN A 95 -22.49 -12.97 -1.42
CA GLN A 95 -23.11 -11.64 -1.42
C GLN A 95 -23.99 -11.44 -0.18
N LEU A 96 -23.63 -10.46 0.63
CA LEU A 96 -24.32 -10.09 1.86
C LEU A 96 -24.78 -8.63 1.76
N SER A 97 -25.83 -8.25 2.49
CA SER A 97 -26.18 -6.83 2.62
C SER A 97 -25.13 -6.10 3.45
N TYR A 98 -24.68 -4.93 3.01
CA TYR A 98 -23.72 -4.14 3.75
C TYR A 98 -24.23 -3.78 5.14
N THR A 99 -23.36 -3.93 6.13
CA THR A 99 -23.48 -3.32 7.45
C THR A 99 -22.08 -2.96 7.93
N THR A 100 -21.98 -1.95 8.81
CA THR A 100 -20.69 -1.58 9.41
C THR A 100 -20.06 -2.73 10.19
N THR A 101 -20.88 -3.59 10.81
CA THR A 101 -20.42 -4.81 11.49
C THR A 101 -19.78 -5.80 10.51
N LEU A 102 -20.39 -6.04 9.35
CA LEU A 102 -19.82 -6.95 8.35
C LEU A 102 -18.57 -6.34 7.71
N ALA A 103 -18.57 -5.05 7.37
CA ALA A 103 -17.40 -4.36 6.83
C ALA A 103 -16.18 -4.50 7.76
N ARG A 104 -16.41 -4.47 9.07
CA ARG A 104 -15.36 -4.57 10.09
C ARG A 104 -15.10 -6.01 10.55
N LYS A 105 -15.72 -7.02 9.92
CA LYS A 105 -15.56 -8.44 10.27
C LYS A 105 -14.44 -9.10 9.47
N TRP A 106 -13.24 -9.02 10.03
CA TRP A 106 -12.04 -9.69 9.54
C TRP A 106 -11.20 -10.16 10.74
N SER A 107 -10.22 -11.04 10.51
CA SER A 107 -9.36 -11.54 11.59
C SER A 107 -8.02 -12.01 11.05
N ASN A 108 -6.96 -11.69 11.80
CA ASN A 108 -5.60 -12.18 11.62
C ASN A 108 -5.33 -13.46 12.42
N LEU A 109 -6.35 -14.13 12.94
CA LEU A 109 -6.22 -15.40 13.66
C LEU A 109 -6.62 -16.60 12.77
N PRO A 110 -6.10 -17.81 13.05
CA PRO A 110 -6.52 -19.03 12.36
C PRO A 110 -7.88 -19.52 12.91
N CYS A 111 -8.96 -18.79 12.57
CA CYS A 111 -10.29 -18.94 13.16
C CYS A 111 -11.37 -19.52 12.21
N GLY A 112 -10.96 -20.03 11.04
CA GLY A 112 -11.89 -20.63 10.06
C GLY A 112 -12.93 -19.64 9.52
N SER A 113 -14.13 -20.13 9.22
CA SER A 113 -15.21 -19.37 8.56
C SER A 113 -16.02 -18.48 9.50
N GLY A 114 -16.11 -18.78 10.80
CA GLY A 114 -16.96 -18.05 11.73
C GLY A 114 -16.58 -16.57 11.90
N CYS A 115 -15.30 -16.25 11.72
CA CYS A 115 -14.72 -14.93 11.93
C CYS A 115 -14.56 -14.10 10.64
N ARG A 116 -14.95 -14.62 9.48
CA ARG A 116 -14.83 -13.93 8.18
C ARG A 116 -16.19 -13.89 7.47
N ASN A 117 -16.30 -13.05 6.46
CA ASN A 117 -17.45 -13.02 5.55
C ASN A 117 -17.13 -13.82 4.29
N GLY A 118 -18.19 -14.19 3.56
CA GLY A 118 -18.01 -14.65 2.20
C GLY A 118 -17.69 -16.12 2.04
N ILE A 119 -17.44 -16.50 0.79
CA ILE A 119 -17.17 -17.86 0.38
C ILE A 119 -15.69 -18.20 0.58
N GLN A 120 -15.42 -19.40 1.08
CA GLN A 120 -14.05 -19.90 1.17
C GLN A 120 -13.56 -20.32 -0.22
N LEU A 121 -12.46 -19.75 -0.70
CA LEU A 121 -11.92 -20.00 -2.05
C LEU A 121 -11.52 -21.47 -2.28
N GLY A 122 -11.04 -22.16 -1.24
CA GLY A 122 -10.75 -23.61 -1.31
C GLY A 122 -11.98 -24.51 -1.51
N SER A 123 -13.20 -23.97 -1.40
CA SER A 123 -14.45 -24.69 -1.69
C SER A 123 -14.92 -24.56 -3.14
N LEU A 124 -14.27 -23.69 -3.92
CA LEU A 124 -14.63 -23.41 -5.30
C LEU A 124 -14.11 -24.49 -6.25
N THR A 125 -14.82 -24.71 -7.35
CA THR A 125 -14.25 -25.44 -8.50
C THR A 125 -13.10 -24.64 -9.13
N SER A 126 -12.24 -25.28 -9.90
CA SER A 126 -11.11 -24.59 -10.57
C SER A 126 -11.57 -23.43 -11.45
N ALA A 127 -12.69 -23.57 -12.18
CA ALA A 127 -13.24 -22.50 -13.01
C ALA A 127 -13.74 -21.31 -12.18
N GLN A 128 -14.44 -21.58 -11.07
CA GLN A 128 -14.91 -20.55 -10.14
C GLN A 128 -13.73 -19.85 -9.44
N LEU A 129 -12.69 -20.60 -9.06
CA LEU A 129 -11.50 -20.04 -8.43
C LEU A 129 -10.74 -19.09 -9.37
N THR A 130 -10.64 -19.44 -10.66
CA THR A 130 -10.06 -18.53 -11.67
C THR A 130 -10.82 -17.21 -11.73
N LEU A 131 -12.16 -17.26 -11.77
CA LEU A 131 -12.99 -16.05 -11.80
C LEU A 131 -12.84 -15.23 -10.51
N ALA A 132 -12.84 -15.87 -9.34
CA ALA A 132 -12.61 -15.18 -8.07
C ALA A 132 -11.24 -14.47 -8.01
N LYS A 133 -10.20 -15.13 -8.53
CA LYS A 133 -8.85 -14.58 -8.60
C LYS A 133 -8.74 -13.41 -9.57
N GLN A 134 -9.48 -13.44 -10.68
CA GLN A 134 -9.54 -12.31 -11.62
C GLN A 134 -10.03 -11.05 -10.92
N VAL A 135 -11.15 -11.13 -10.17
CA VAL A 135 -11.70 -10.00 -9.40
C VAL A 135 -10.68 -9.41 -8.41
N ILE A 136 -9.89 -10.27 -7.75
CA ILE A 136 -8.82 -9.82 -6.83
C ILE A 136 -7.70 -9.13 -7.61
N GLN A 137 -7.30 -9.72 -8.75
CA GLN A 137 -6.24 -9.17 -9.59
C GLN A 137 -6.63 -7.81 -10.18
N ASP A 138 -7.90 -7.60 -10.53
CA ASP A 138 -8.35 -6.33 -11.10
C ASP A 138 -8.14 -5.17 -10.11
N VAL A 139 -8.39 -5.40 -8.81
CA VAL A 139 -8.32 -4.35 -7.77
C VAL A 139 -6.92 -4.15 -7.17
N LEU A 140 -6.05 -5.16 -7.27
CA LEU A 140 -4.64 -5.08 -6.83
C LEU A 140 -3.67 -4.83 -8.00
N GLY A 141 -4.19 -4.75 -9.22
CA GLY A 141 -3.41 -4.64 -10.46
C GLY A 141 -2.75 -5.96 -10.90
N ALA A 142 -2.15 -5.95 -12.11
CA ALA A 142 -1.54 -7.14 -12.73
C ALA A 142 -0.03 -7.05 -13.06
N SER A 143 0.66 -5.97 -12.70
CA SER A 143 2.10 -5.82 -12.93
C SER A 143 2.92 -6.78 -12.07
N SER A 144 4.09 -7.20 -12.53
CA SER A 144 5.06 -7.89 -11.66
C SER A 144 5.49 -6.94 -10.53
N ASP A 145 5.64 -7.47 -9.31
CA ASP A 145 5.99 -6.73 -8.08
C ASP A 145 4.88 -5.77 -7.61
N ASN A 146 3.63 -6.25 -7.63
CA ASN A 146 2.46 -5.51 -7.14
C ASN A 146 1.63 -6.33 -6.15
N GLY A 147 0.56 -5.74 -5.62
CA GLY A 147 -0.24 -6.32 -4.55
C GLY A 147 -0.88 -7.68 -4.88
N TYR A 148 -1.19 -7.97 -6.15
CA TYR A 148 -1.72 -9.29 -6.50
C TYR A 148 -0.66 -10.39 -6.37
N GLN A 149 0.58 -10.11 -6.76
CA GLN A 149 1.67 -11.07 -6.55
C GLN A 149 1.94 -11.25 -5.06
N GLU A 150 1.93 -10.16 -4.27
CA GLU A 150 2.08 -10.26 -2.81
C GLU A 150 0.97 -11.13 -2.20
N TYR A 151 -0.29 -10.91 -2.59
CA TYR A 151 -1.42 -11.75 -2.18
C TYR A 151 -1.21 -13.24 -2.49
N LEU A 152 -0.67 -13.57 -3.66
CA LEU A 152 -0.36 -14.95 -4.05
C LEU A 152 0.79 -15.54 -3.23
N ASP A 153 1.83 -14.76 -2.95
CA ASP A 153 3.00 -15.19 -2.20
C ASP A 153 2.67 -15.40 -0.72
N ILE A 154 1.87 -14.51 -0.13
CA ILE A 154 1.32 -14.67 1.23
C ILE A 154 0.38 -15.87 1.29
N THR A 155 -0.39 -16.11 0.23
CA THR A 155 -1.21 -17.32 0.11
C THR A 155 -0.37 -18.59 0.03
N THR A 156 0.78 -18.53 -0.64
CA THR A 156 1.76 -19.63 -0.70
C THR A 156 2.46 -19.86 0.65
N ALA A 157 2.70 -18.79 1.42
CA ALA A 157 3.30 -18.88 2.75
C ALA A 157 2.47 -19.75 3.72
N GLU A 158 1.14 -19.78 3.57
CA GLU A 158 0.29 -20.67 4.38
C GLU A 158 0.54 -22.16 4.12
N ASP A 159 0.71 -22.54 2.84
CA ASP A 159 1.03 -23.92 2.48
C ASP A 159 2.42 -24.31 2.95
N TYR A 160 3.35 -23.35 2.92
CA TYR A 160 4.67 -23.52 3.52
C TYR A 160 4.56 -23.78 5.04
N LEU A 161 3.77 -23.00 5.78
CA LEU A 161 3.54 -23.20 7.21
C LEU A 161 2.93 -24.58 7.50
N ALA A 162 1.92 -24.98 6.73
CA ALA A 162 1.28 -26.29 6.83
C ALA A 162 2.27 -27.43 6.60
N ALA A 163 3.17 -27.28 5.62
CA ALA A 163 4.20 -28.26 5.31
C ALA A 163 5.31 -28.34 6.38
N ASN A 164 5.43 -27.31 7.23
CA ASN A 164 6.51 -27.18 8.22
C ASN A 164 6.01 -27.17 9.68
N GLY A 165 4.91 -27.88 9.96
CA GLY A 165 4.49 -28.21 11.32
C GLY A 165 3.25 -27.48 11.81
N ALA A 166 2.70 -26.55 11.03
CA ALA A 166 1.40 -25.95 11.31
C ALA A 166 0.25 -26.88 10.91
N SER A 167 -0.91 -26.77 11.57
CA SER A 167 -2.08 -27.58 11.20
C SER A 167 -2.65 -27.13 9.86
N SER A 168 -2.82 -28.04 8.91
CA SER A 168 -3.43 -27.74 7.60
C SER A 168 -4.90 -27.31 7.67
N SER A 169 -5.57 -27.57 8.81
CA SER A 169 -6.91 -27.04 9.09
C SER A 169 -6.92 -25.55 9.46
N GLN A 170 -5.75 -24.99 9.75
CA GLN A 170 -5.55 -23.61 10.20
C GLN A 170 -4.72 -22.80 9.20
N TYR A 171 -3.76 -23.44 8.52
CA TYR A 171 -2.85 -22.84 7.56
C TYR A 171 -2.95 -23.62 6.24
N ASN A 172 -3.46 -22.99 5.19
CA ASN A 172 -3.61 -23.56 3.85
C ASN A 172 -3.99 -22.43 2.88
N SER A 173 -3.47 -22.44 1.66
CA SER A 173 -3.83 -21.52 0.58
C SER A 173 -5.33 -21.54 0.24
N GLY A 174 -6.02 -22.65 0.51
CA GLY A 174 -7.47 -22.77 0.37
C GLY A 174 -8.28 -22.06 1.47
N LEU A 175 -7.65 -21.65 2.58
CA LEU A 175 -8.27 -20.87 3.67
C LEU A 175 -8.17 -19.38 3.35
N ARG A 176 -8.83 -19.00 2.26
CA ARG A 176 -9.03 -17.63 1.80
C ARG A 176 -10.51 -17.39 1.62
N TRP A 177 -10.98 -16.18 1.85
CA TRP A 177 -12.38 -15.80 1.78
C TRP A 177 -12.56 -14.59 0.88
N LEU A 178 -13.70 -14.54 0.20
CA LEU A 178 -14.12 -13.41 -0.62
C LEU A 178 -15.61 -13.13 -0.41
N ALA A 179 -15.96 -11.88 -0.15
CA ALA A 179 -17.33 -11.42 0.04
C ALA A 179 -17.62 -10.17 -0.81
N PHE A 180 -18.87 -10.06 -1.27
CA PHE A 180 -19.45 -8.81 -1.74
C PHE A 180 -20.39 -8.29 -0.66
N LEU A 181 -20.15 -7.08 -0.16
CA LEU A 181 -21.10 -6.36 0.69
C LEU A 181 -21.88 -5.40 -0.20
N ASN A 182 -23.18 -5.67 -0.33
CA ASN A 182 -24.06 -5.29 -1.44
C ASN A 182 -23.69 -5.98 -2.77
N ALA A 183 -24.60 -5.89 -3.75
CA ALA A 183 -24.36 -6.39 -5.09
C ALA A 183 -23.34 -5.50 -5.82
N PRO A 184 -22.37 -6.08 -6.57
CA PRO A 184 -21.52 -5.31 -7.46
C PRO A 184 -22.33 -4.38 -8.36
N SER A 185 -21.89 -3.14 -8.50
CA SER A 185 -22.61 -2.14 -9.28
C SER A 185 -21.68 -1.05 -9.78
N GLU A 186 -21.88 -0.63 -11.03
CA GLU A 186 -21.20 0.53 -11.60
C GLU A 186 -21.72 1.86 -11.02
N THR A 187 -22.91 1.87 -10.42
CA THR A 187 -23.57 3.10 -9.96
C THR A 187 -23.97 3.07 -8.48
N GLY A 188 -24.25 1.89 -7.94
CA GLY A 188 -24.53 1.70 -6.53
C GLY A 188 -23.26 1.47 -5.72
N ALA A 189 -23.36 1.69 -4.41
CA ALA A 189 -22.25 1.49 -3.51
C ALA A 189 -22.13 0.03 -3.05
N TRP A 190 -20.93 -0.52 -3.11
CA TRP A 190 -20.63 -1.90 -2.71
C TRP A 190 -19.18 -2.04 -2.24
N MET A 191 -18.86 -3.14 -1.56
CA MET A 191 -17.50 -3.43 -1.11
C MET A 191 -17.11 -4.86 -1.45
N LEU A 192 -15.89 -4.99 -1.97
CA LEU A 192 -15.17 -6.23 -2.11
C LEU A 192 -14.32 -6.43 -0.84
N GLN A 193 -14.54 -7.55 -0.15
CA GLN A 193 -13.67 -7.99 0.95
C GLN A 193 -12.99 -9.29 0.56
N PHE A 194 -11.68 -9.39 0.77
CA PHE A 194 -10.97 -10.65 0.56
C PHE A 194 -9.76 -10.78 1.48
N GLY A 195 -9.32 -12.02 1.70
CA GLY A 195 -8.17 -12.29 2.56
C GLY A 195 -8.24 -13.64 3.24
N GLY A 196 -7.58 -13.77 4.38
CA GLY A 196 -7.40 -15.00 5.14
C GLY A 196 -6.76 -14.74 6.50
N HIS A 197 -5.86 -15.64 6.91
CA HIS A 197 -5.12 -15.54 8.16
C HIS A 197 -4.09 -14.40 8.13
N HIS A 198 -3.19 -14.42 7.15
CA HIS A 198 -2.11 -13.44 7.00
C HIS A 198 -2.38 -12.32 5.99
N TYR A 199 -3.63 -12.12 5.57
CA TYR A 199 -3.97 -11.08 4.60
C TYR A 199 -5.40 -10.60 4.80
N ALA A 200 -5.68 -9.31 4.67
CA ALA A 200 -7.03 -8.79 4.57
C ALA A 200 -7.05 -7.47 3.79
N ALA A 201 -7.96 -7.36 2.84
CA ALA A 201 -8.16 -6.15 2.06
C ALA A 201 -9.66 -5.84 1.90
N ASN A 202 -9.98 -4.55 1.93
CA ASN A 202 -11.33 -4.03 1.74
C ASN A 202 -11.29 -2.92 0.70
N ILE A 203 -11.92 -3.14 -0.44
CA ILE A 203 -12.04 -2.14 -1.50
C ILE A 203 -13.51 -1.77 -1.63
N ALA A 204 -13.82 -0.50 -1.42
CA ALA A 204 -15.16 0.05 -1.49
C ALA A 204 -15.33 0.88 -2.76
N PHE A 205 -16.47 0.72 -3.42
CA PHE A 205 -16.82 1.37 -4.68
C PHE A 205 -18.13 2.12 -4.55
N ASN A 206 -18.26 3.23 -5.27
CA ASN A 206 -19.52 3.94 -5.45
C ASN A 206 -19.46 4.81 -6.72
N ASN A 207 -20.56 4.92 -7.47
CA ASN A 207 -20.63 5.73 -8.70
C ASN A 207 -19.47 5.51 -9.69
N GLY A 208 -18.98 4.27 -9.82
CA GLY A 208 -17.90 3.92 -10.75
C GLY A 208 -16.52 4.34 -10.29
N HIS A 209 -16.37 4.68 -9.00
CA HIS A 209 -15.11 5.10 -8.39
C HIS A 209 -14.76 4.24 -7.18
N VAL A 210 -13.46 4.13 -6.91
CA VAL A 210 -12.95 3.64 -5.62
C VAL A 210 -13.14 4.75 -4.58
N ILE A 211 -13.83 4.44 -3.48
CA ILE A 211 -14.09 5.37 -2.37
C ILE A 211 -13.37 5.00 -1.07
N GLY A 212 -12.71 3.84 -1.05
CA GLY A 212 -11.90 3.39 0.07
C GLY A 212 -11.16 2.12 -0.29
N ALA A 213 -9.94 1.98 0.22
CA ALA A 213 -9.06 0.84 -0.07
C ALA A 213 -8.40 0.25 1.18
N THR A 214 -8.88 0.67 2.34
CA THR A 214 -8.39 0.27 3.64
C THR A 214 -9.55 -0.24 4.49
N PRO A 215 -9.30 -1.11 5.50
CA PRO A 215 -7.98 -1.55 5.93
C PRO A 215 -7.35 -2.56 4.98
N PHE A 216 -6.03 -2.46 4.89
CA PHE A 216 -5.13 -3.44 4.31
C PHE A 216 -4.27 -4.01 5.43
N PHE A 217 -4.19 -5.33 5.53
CA PHE A 217 -3.35 -6.04 6.48
C PHE A 217 -2.61 -7.15 5.78
N VAL A 218 -1.34 -7.29 6.11
CA VAL A 218 -0.49 -8.37 5.65
C VAL A 218 0.40 -8.85 6.80
N ALA A 219 0.63 -10.15 6.85
CA ALA A 219 1.52 -10.77 7.81
C ALA A 219 2.33 -11.88 7.16
N LEU A 220 3.49 -12.19 7.74
CA LEU A 220 4.37 -13.19 7.17
C LEU A 220 5.18 -13.92 8.24
N GLU A 221 5.05 -15.25 8.23
CA GLU A 221 5.83 -16.16 9.03
C GLU A 221 6.29 -17.35 8.16
N PRO A 222 7.59 -17.69 8.13
CA PRO A 222 8.73 -16.87 8.56
C PRO A 222 8.97 -15.70 7.58
N THR A 223 9.82 -14.75 7.96
CA THR A 223 10.05 -13.49 7.21
C THR A 223 10.53 -13.67 5.76
N THR A 224 11.13 -14.82 5.46
CA THR A 224 11.49 -15.28 4.11
C THR A 224 11.48 -16.81 4.11
N PHE A 225 11.15 -17.44 2.99
CA PHE A 225 11.13 -18.90 2.89
C PHE A 225 11.45 -19.39 1.47
N THR A 226 11.87 -20.65 1.35
CA THR A 226 12.02 -21.33 0.05
C THR A 226 11.01 -22.47 -0.01
N TYR A 227 10.17 -22.46 -1.04
CA TYR A 227 9.14 -23.49 -1.25
C TYR A 227 9.13 -23.93 -2.71
N ASN A 228 9.19 -25.24 -2.94
CA ASN A 228 9.27 -25.85 -4.28
C ASN A 228 10.37 -25.25 -5.19
N GLY A 229 11.50 -24.85 -4.59
CA GLY A 229 12.65 -24.29 -5.31
C GLY A 229 12.57 -22.79 -5.64
N VAL A 230 11.51 -22.10 -5.21
CA VAL A 230 11.34 -20.65 -5.33
C VAL A 230 11.52 -20.00 -3.96
N SER A 231 12.25 -18.89 -3.90
CA SER A 231 12.42 -18.10 -2.69
C SER A 231 11.41 -16.95 -2.65
N TYR A 232 10.82 -16.75 -1.48
CA TYR A 232 9.77 -15.78 -1.22
C TYR A 232 10.18 -14.86 -0.07
N GLY A 233 9.83 -13.58 -0.21
CA GLY A 233 9.94 -12.56 0.82
C GLY A 233 8.95 -11.44 0.54
N PRO A 234 7.63 -11.72 0.55
CA PRO A 234 6.62 -10.80 0.04
C PRO A 234 6.60 -9.45 0.77
N MET A 235 7.00 -9.41 2.05
CA MET A 235 7.04 -8.18 2.85
C MET A 235 8.44 -7.51 2.91
N GLU A 236 9.37 -7.89 2.02
CA GLU A 236 10.76 -7.42 2.09
C GLU A 236 10.89 -5.95 1.68
N ASP A 237 10.07 -5.48 0.74
CA ASP A 237 10.12 -4.13 0.21
C ASP A 237 9.58 -3.11 1.23
N GLU A 238 8.43 -3.36 1.86
CA GLU A 238 7.89 -2.54 2.96
C GLU A 238 8.89 -2.47 4.11
N ARG A 239 9.46 -3.63 4.49
CA ARG A 239 10.43 -3.69 5.59
C ARG A 239 11.68 -2.89 5.23
N THR A 240 12.19 -3.04 4.02
CA THR A 240 13.42 -2.37 3.57
C THR A 240 13.22 -0.86 3.49
N ALA A 241 12.08 -0.41 2.97
CA ALA A 241 11.74 1.00 2.90
C ALA A 241 11.62 1.62 4.30
N LEU A 242 10.90 0.98 5.23
CA LEU A 242 10.78 1.44 6.62
C LEU A 242 12.13 1.47 7.36
N ARG A 243 12.96 0.44 7.18
CA ARG A 243 14.32 0.40 7.75
C ARG A 243 15.21 1.50 7.21
N THR A 244 15.14 1.76 5.91
CA THR A 244 15.93 2.79 5.23
C THR A 244 15.50 4.18 5.69
N MET A 245 14.20 4.43 5.76
CA MET A 245 13.62 5.64 6.35
C MET A 245 14.15 5.88 7.77
N LEU A 246 14.04 4.89 8.67
CA LEU A 246 14.51 5.04 10.06
C LEU A 246 16.03 5.20 10.17
N ALA A 247 16.81 4.48 9.37
CA ALA A 247 18.27 4.60 9.38
C ALA A 247 18.76 5.94 8.81
N SER A 248 17.97 6.63 7.99
CA SER A 248 18.30 7.97 7.50
C SER A 248 18.22 9.06 8.57
N LEU A 249 17.58 8.77 9.71
CA LEU A 249 17.45 9.70 10.82
C LEU A 249 18.76 9.81 11.61
N SER A 250 19.13 11.04 11.97
CA SER A 250 20.19 11.31 12.93
C SER A 250 19.84 10.77 14.32
N SER A 251 20.84 10.64 15.20
CA SER A 251 20.61 10.18 16.58
C SER A 251 19.62 11.05 17.37
N SER A 252 19.57 12.36 17.11
CA SER A 252 18.61 13.29 17.74
C SER A 252 17.19 13.13 17.18
N GLU A 253 17.07 12.90 15.88
CA GLU A 253 15.78 12.61 15.23
C GLU A 253 15.23 11.26 15.72
N LEU A 254 16.07 10.24 15.81
CA LEU A 254 15.71 8.94 16.40
C LEU A 254 15.26 9.07 17.85
N ALA A 255 15.94 9.88 18.66
CA ALA A 255 15.52 10.12 20.04
C ALA A 255 14.11 10.75 20.12
N THR A 256 13.73 11.56 19.13
CA THR A 256 12.40 12.17 19.03
C THR A 256 11.34 11.21 18.47
N ALA A 257 11.72 10.39 17.49
CA ALA A 257 10.83 9.39 16.87
C ALA A 257 10.56 8.19 17.79
N LYS A 258 11.43 7.91 18.76
CA LYS A 258 11.33 6.74 19.63
C LYS A 258 10.14 6.85 20.59
N LEU A 259 9.29 5.83 20.58
CA LEU A 259 8.18 5.67 21.53
C LEU A 259 8.66 5.01 22.82
N ASN A 260 8.04 5.39 23.94
CA ASN A 260 8.27 4.76 25.24
C ASN A 260 7.47 3.45 25.42
N THR A 261 6.46 3.25 24.57
CA THR A 261 5.58 2.07 24.60
C THR A 261 6.18 0.95 23.77
N THR A 262 6.07 -0.28 24.27
CA THR A 262 6.34 -1.50 23.51
C THR A 262 5.07 -2.07 22.93
N PHE A 263 5.17 -2.61 21.71
CA PHE A 263 4.05 -3.20 20.99
C PHE A 263 4.29 -4.69 20.81
N SER A 264 3.26 -5.50 21.05
CA SER A 264 3.25 -6.93 20.73
C SER A 264 2.55 -7.24 19.41
N ASP A 265 1.82 -6.27 18.86
CA ASP A 265 1.16 -6.31 17.55
C ASP A 265 0.92 -4.85 17.08
N CYS A 266 0.44 -4.67 15.84
CA CYS A 266 -0.14 -3.42 15.37
C CYS A 266 -1.32 -3.00 16.25
N LEU A 267 -1.48 -1.70 16.46
CA LEU A 267 -2.58 -1.15 17.23
C LEU A 267 -3.91 -1.29 16.51
N MET A 268 -3.91 -1.08 15.18
CA MET A 268 -5.10 -1.01 14.34
C MET A 268 -5.35 -2.29 13.52
N SER A 269 -4.94 -3.47 14.01
CA SER A 269 -5.25 -4.81 13.47
C SER A 269 -6.61 -5.34 13.96
N PRO A 270 -7.15 -6.49 13.52
CA PRO A 270 -8.47 -6.97 13.94
C PRO A 270 -8.57 -7.16 15.45
N GLY A 271 -9.70 -6.75 16.04
CA GLY A 271 -9.87 -6.86 17.49
C GLY A 271 -9.04 -5.82 18.28
N GLU A 272 -8.34 -4.93 17.59
CA GLU A 272 -7.48 -3.80 17.99
C GLU A 272 -7.13 -3.69 19.47
N SER A 273 -5.83 -3.60 19.77
CA SER A 273 -5.32 -3.40 21.13
C SER A 273 -5.72 -2.05 21.75
N ASN A 274 -6.34 -1.15 20.98
CA ASN A 274 -6.90 0.13 21.44
C ASN A 274 -8.27 0.01 22.15
N GLY A 275 -8.66 -1.22 22.55
CA GLY A 275 -9.96 -1.49 23.14
C GLY A 275 -11.02 -1.92 22.12
N ASN A 276 -10.59 -2.36 20.93
CA ASN A 276 -11.44 -2.90 19.87
C ASN A 276 -12.55 -1.93 19.43
N ASN A 277 -12.22 -0.64 19.34
CA ASN A 277 -13.19 0.42 19.09
C ASN A 277 -12.99 1.14 17.74
N ASN A 278 -12.03 0.69 16.92
CA ASN A 278 -11.72 1.33 15.63
C ASN A 278 -11.37 2.81 15.75
N THR A 279 -10.84 3.23 16.89
CA THR A 279 -10.52 4.62 17.16
C THR A 279 -9.01 4.82 17.09
N PHE A 280 -8.57 5.55 16.06
CA PHE A 280 -7.18 5.96 15.94
C PHE A 280 -6.76 6.82 17.15
N PRO A 281 -5.50 6.73 17.59
CA PRO A 281 -4.96 7.64 18.59
C PRO A 281 -5.13 9.11 18.17
N SER A 282 -5.75 9.91 19.04
CA SER A 282 -6.04 11.33 18.78
C SER A 282 -4.80 12.24 18.86
N THR A 283 -3.73 11.76 19.49
CA THR A 283 -2.46 12.48 19.61
C THR A 283 -1.42 11.83 18.71
N LYS A 284 -0.94 12.58 17.72
CA LYS A 284 0.21 12.20 16.91
C LYS A 284 1.46 12.09 17.79
N GLN A 285 2.29 11.07 17.59
CA GLN A 285 3.51 10.86 18.36
C GLN A 285 4.70 10.60 17.45
N GLY A 286 5.90 10.89 17.95
CA GLY A 286 7.16 10.70 17.24
C GLY A 286 7.68 11.99 16.61
N LEU A 287 8.44 11.84 15.54
CA LEU A 287 9.09 12.94 14.84
C LEU A 287 8.18 13.47 13.72
N ALA A 288 7.89 14.76 13.77
CA ALA A 288 7.18 15.44 12.69
C ALA A 288 8.03 15.44 11.41
N VAL A 289 7.46 14.98 10.31
CA VAL A 289 8.13 14.89 9.02
C VAL A 289 8.47 16.26 8.45
N SER A 290 7.76 17.33 8.83
CA SER A 290 8.13 18.71 8.51
C SER A 290 9.55 19.11 8.96
N ALA A 291 10.09 18.45 10.00
CA ALA A 291 11.43 18.72 10.51
C ALA A 291 12.54 18.00 9.71
N LEU A 292 12.18 17.08 8.82
CA LEU A 292 13.11 16.29 8.03
C LEU A 292 13.63 17.06 6.80
N THR A 293 14.79 16.64 6.32
CA THR A 293 15.32 17.08 5.01
C THR A 293 14.46 16.52 3.87
N SER A 294 14.52 17.14 2.68
CA SER A 294 13.81 16.63 1.49
C SER A 294 14.13 15.17 1.19
N ALA A 295 15.41 14.77 1.26
CA ALA A 295 15.81 13.39 1.01
C ALA A 295 15.21 12.39 2.03
N GLN A 296 15.08 12.78 3.30
CA GLN A 296 14.41 11.95 4.30
C GLN A 296 12.89 11.91 4.08
N LYS A 297 12.26 13.01 3.64
CA LYS A 297 10.83 13.02 3.27
C LYS A 297 10.56 12.07 2.10
N ASP A 298 11.44 12.04 1.10
CA ASP A 298 11.33 11.09 -0.02
C ASP A 298 11.38 9.64 0.47
N LEU A 299 12.21 9.32 1.48
CA LEU A 299 12.24 7.99 2.09
C LEU A 299 10.97 7.65 2.91
N VAL A 300 10.31 8.66 3.50
CA VAL A 300 8.99 8.45 4.14
C VAL A 300 7.94 8.14 3.08
N LEU A 301 7.93 8.89 1.97
CA LEU A 301 7.01 8.64 0.86
C LEU A 301 7.26 7.29 0.21
N GLU A 302 8.52 6.88 0.09
CA GLU A 302 8.89 5.56 -0.39
C GLU A 302 8.36 4.44 0.53
N ALA A 303 8.47 4.60 1.85
CA ALA A 303 7.88 3.66 2.79
C ALA A 303 6.35 3.59 2.70
N VAL A 304 5.68 4.70 2.40
CA VAL A 304 4.22 4.73 2.14
C VAL A 304 3.87 4.09 0.80
N ARG A 305 4.68 4.34 -0.25
CA ARG A 305 4.46 3.86 -1.62
C ARG A 305 4.30 2.34 -1.68
N ASN A 306 5.12 1.60 -0.94
CA ASN A 306 5.09 0.13 -0.92
C ASN A 306 3.74 -0.46 -0.45
N TYR A 307 2.93 0.30 0.30
CA TYR A 307 1.56 -0.13 0.65
C TYR A 307 0.52 0.36 -0.35
N VAL A 308 0.69 1.56 -0.87
CA VAL A 308 -0.30 2.21 -1.74
C VAL A 308 -0.29 1.61 -3.14
N GLU A 309 0.89 1.23 -3.64
CA GLU A 309 1.05 0.64 -4.98
C GLU A 309 0.73 -0.86 -5.04
N ASP A 310 0.30 -1.47 -3.93
CA ASP A 310 -0.39 -2.76 -3.95
C ASP A 310 -1.80 -2.67 -4.55
N MET A 311 -2.33 -1.46 -4.68
CA MET A 311 -3.56 -1.20 -5.39
C MET A 311 -3.32 -1.06 -6.89
N ASP A 312 -4.42 -0.93 -7.64
CA ASP A 312 -4.35 -0.45 -9.00
C ASP A 312 -3.62 0.91 -9.12
N SER A 313 -2.94 1.12 -10.24
CA SER A 313 -2.06 2.27 -10.43
C SER A 313 -2.76 3.63 -10.46
N VAL A 314 -4.05 3.69 -10.81
CA VAL A 314 -4.82 4.95 -10.88
C VAL A 314 -5.13 5.41 -9.48
N THR A 315 -5.70 4.52 -8.68
CA THR A 315 -6.03 4.82 -7.29
C THR A 315 -4.75 5.07 -6.48
N ALA A 316 -3.73 4.23 -6.66
CA ALA A 316 -2.44 4.39 -5.99
C ALA A 316 -1.83 5.78 -6.24
N LYS A 317 -1.83 6.25 -7.49
CA LYS A 317 -1.32 7.58 -7.86
C LYS A 317 -2.08 8.71 -7.17
N ALA A 318 -3.41 8.62 -7.11
CA ALA A 318 -4.24 9.64 -6.47
C ALA A 318 -4.02 9.69 -4.95
N VAL A 319 -3.97 8.53 -4.30
CA VAL A 319 -3.69 8.39 -2.86
C VAL A 319 -2.27 8.89 -2.54
N MET A 320 -1.25 8.51 -3.33
CA MET A 320 0.12 8.99 -3.16
C MET A 320 0.23 10.51 -3.32
N ALA A 321 -0.49 11.11 -4.27
CA ALA A 321 -0.52 12.56 -4.43
C ALA A 321 -1.08 13.26 -3.19
N ARG A 322 -2.14 12.70 -2.58
CA ARG A 322 -2.72 13.21 -1.33
C ARG A 322 -1.72 13.12 -0.18
N TYR A 323 -1.16 11.94 0.07
CA TYR A 323 -0.18 11.74 1.14
C TYR A 323 1.07 12.61 0.96
N THR A 324 1.52 12.81 -0.28
CA THR A 324 2.61 13.74 -0.60
C THR A 324 2.26 15.18 -0.23
N SER A 325 1.05 15.64 -0.50
CA SER A 325 0.61 17.00 -0.14
C SER A 325 0.47 17.20 1.38
N GLU A 326 0.27 16.12 2.12
CA GLU A 326 0.10 16.11 3.57
C GLU A 326 1.40 15.82 4.33
N ILE A 327 2.50 15.54 3.64
CA ILE A 327 3.72 14.97 4.22
C ILE A 327 4.28 15.78 5.39
N ASP A 328 4.16 17.10 5.37
CA ASP A 328 4.63 17.97 6.47
C ASP A 328 3.79 17.87 7.75
N GLN A 329 2.58 17.31 7.67
CA GLN A 329 1.70 17.04 8.81
C GLN A 329 1.79 15.58 9.30
N THR A 330 2.66 14.78 8.67
CA THR A 330 2.88 13.38 9.01
C THR A 330 3.92 13.22 10.11
N TYR A 331 3.79 12.17 10.89
CA TYR A 331 4.71 11.79 11.96
C TYR A 331 5.25 10.40 11.74
N ILE A 332 6.52 10.20 12.05
CA ILE A 332 7.16 8.88 12.07
C ILE A 332 7.55 8.52 13.50
N ALA A 333 7.28 7.28 13.89
CA ALA A 333 7.57 6.77 15.20
C ALA A 333 8.09 5.34 15.15
N PHE A 334 8.86 4.93 16.16
CA PHE A 334 9.34 3.55 16.24
C PHE A 334 9.57 3.10 17.69
N THR A 335 9.58 1.78 17.89
CA THR A 335 10.10 1.14 19.11
C THR A 335 11.21 0.17 18.73
N GLY A 336 12.32 0.19 19.48
CA GLY A 336 13.47 -0.67 19.24
C GLY A 336 14.80 -0.02 19.62
N ASN A 337 15.90 -0.69 19.29
CA ASN A 337 17.27 -0.24 19.56
C ASN A 337 18.07 0.01 18.28
N GLY A 338 17.38 0.38 17.20
CA GLY A 338 18.03 0.73 15.94
C GLY A 338 18.97 1.92 16.07
N THR A 339 19.95 1.98 15.19
CA THR A 339 21.05 2.94 15.20
C THR A 339 21.06 3.71 13.87
N ALA A 340 21.28 5.03 13.94
CA ALA A 340 21.42 5.89 12.78
C ALA A 340 22.44 5.32 11.77
N GLY A 341 22.12 5.40 10.48
CA GLY A 341 22.92 4.87 9.38
C GLY A 341 22.93 3.34 9.24
N SER A 342 22.20 2.59 10.08
CA SER A 342 22.18 1.11 10.06
C SER A 342 20.77 0.56 9.88
N ALA A 343 20.32 0.42 8.62
CA ALA A 343 18.99 -0.09 8.28
C ALA A 343 18.70 -1.46 8.92
N THR A 344 19.67 -2.36 8.93
CA THR A 344 19.54 -3.73 9.48
C THR A 344 19.35 -3.76 10.99
N SER A 345 19.60 -2.66 11.71
CA SER A 345 19.39 -2.57 13.16
C SER A 345 17.94 -2.27 13.57
N PHE A 346 17.09 -1.85 12.63
CA PHE A 346 15.66 -1.63 12.85
C PHE A 346 14.85 -2.88 12.50
N LEU A 347 13.65 -3.06 13.05
CA LEU A 347 12.71 -4.14 12.70
C LEU A 347 13.35 -5.55 12.66
N ALA A 348 14.30 -5.81 13.56
CA ALA A 348 15.14 -7.02 13.55
C ALA A 348 14.78 -8.01 14.66
N SER A 349 13.93 -7.60 15.61
CA SER A 349 13.69 -8.34 16.84
C SER A 349 12.26 -8.16 17.31
N ASN A 350 11.79 -9.11 18.13
CA ASN A 350 10.48 -9.04 18.75
C ASN A 350 10.23 -7.71 19.46
N SER A 351 8.99 -7.22 19.38
CA SER A 351 8.53 -5.91 19.86
C SER A 351 9.18 -4.70 19.18
N ASN A 352 9.96 -4.90 18.12
CA ASN A 352 10.30 -3.80 17.23
C ASN A 352 9.04 -3.37 16.47
N TYR A 353 8.92 -2.06 16.27
CA TYR A 353 7.73 -1.46 15.71
C TYR A 353 8.08 -0.18 14.97
N ALA A 354 7.38 0.10 13.88
CA ALA A 354 7.43 1.39 13.18
C ALA A 354 6.00 1.86 12.88
N ARG A 355 5.80 3.18 12.87
CA ARG A 355 4.53 3.81 12.50
C ARG A 355 4.74 5.06 11.65
N ILE A 356 3.92 5.22 10.62
CA ILE A 356 3.73 6.47 9.88
C ILE A 356 2.29 6.92 10.12
N ASP A 357 2.10 8.14 10.62
CA ASP A 357 0.81 8.65 11.06
C ASP A 357 0.63 10.11 10.64
N GLY A 358 -0.20 10.34 9.61
CA GLY A 358 -0.49 11.66 9.04
C GLY A 358 -1.97 12.04 9.13
N PRO A 359 -2.38 13.14 8.48
CA PRO A 359 -3.79 13.54 8.45
C PRO A 359 -4.69 12.44 7.88
N THR A 360 -4.28 11.85 6.76
CA THR A 360 -5.03 10.78 6.10
C THR A 360 -4.35 9.40 6.26
N VAL A 361 -3.01 9.29 6.16
CA VAL A 361 -2.30 8.00 6.22
C VAL A 361 -2.12 7.44 7.65
N TRP A 362 -2.26 6.12 7.80
CA TRP A 362 -1.83 5.35 8.98
C TRP A 362 -1.18 4.03 8.56
N ILE A 363 0.10 3.83 8.85
CA ILE A 363 0.82 2.56 8.57
C ILE A 363 1.53 2.11 9.83
N GLU A 364 1.46 0.83 10.16
CA GLU A 364 2.21 0.21 11.25
C GLU A 364 2.89 -1.06 10.78
N PHE A 365 4.10 -1.31 11.26
CA PHE A 365 4.82 -2.57 11.07
C PHE A 365 5.30 -3.07 12.43
N ALA A 366 4.87 -4.27 12.83
CA ALA A 366 5.20 -4.90 14.10
C ALA A 366 5.96 -6.21 13.89
N CYS A 367 7.03 -6.39 14.67
CA CYS A 367 7.77 -7.65 14.74
C CYS A 367 7.30 -8.44 15.97
N GLN A 368 6.69 -9.59 15.75
CA GLN A 368 6.27 -10.52 16.80
C GLN A 368 7.20 -11.74 16.86
N ASN A 369 7.08 -12.53 17.94
CA ASN A 369 7.61 -13.89 17.94
C ASN A 369 6.76 -14.78 17.02
N GLY A 370 7.42 -15.65 16.27
CA GLY A 370 6.73 -16.66 15.45
C GLY A 370 5.82 -17.57 16.28
N VAL A 371 4.69 -17.95 15.67
CA VAL A 371 3.74 -18.92 16.24
C VAL A 371 4.15 -20.34 15.86
N VAL A 372 4.50 -20.56 14.59
CA VAL A 372 4.93 -21.84 14.03
C VAL A 372 6.45 -21.99 14.17
N PHE A 373 7.20 -20.95 13.84
CA PHE A 373 8.65 -20.84 13.98
C PHE A 373 9.01 -19.94 15.16
N GLN A 374 8.86 -20.46 16.38
CA GLN A 374 8.97 -19.70 17.64
C GLN A 374 10.30 -18.97 17.87
N ASN A 375 11.36 -19.33 17.14
CA ASN A 375 12.66 -18.69 17.19
C ASN A 375 12.91 -17.67 16.06
N GLN A 376 11.90 -17.40 15.23
CA GLN A 376 11.95 -16.44 14.14
C GLN A 376 10.96 -15.31 14.38
N ILE A 377 11.09 -14.24 13.59
CA ILE A 377 10.16 -13.12 13.63
C ILE A 377 8.96 -13.42 12.74
N HIS A 378 7.79 -13.02 13.22
CA HIS A 378 6.55 -12.95 12.47
C HIS A 378 6.21 -11.48 12.26
N TYR A 379 6.14 -11.06 11.01
CA TYR A 379 5.77 -9.69 10.67
C TYR A 379 4.26 -9.55 10.62
N HIS A 380 3.76 -8.49 11.24
CA HIS A 380 2.42 -7.97 11.02
C HIS A 380 2.56 -6.55 10.52
N SER A 381 1.81 -6.20 9.49
CA SER A 381 1.71 -4.83 9.00
C SER A 381 0.27 -4.46 8.69
N VAL A 382 -0.08 -3.20 8.92
CA VAL A 382 -1.40 -2.68 8.58
C VAL A 382 -1.27 -1.30 7.96
N TRP A 383 -1.98 -1.09 6.85
CA TRP A 383 -2.21 0.22 6.26
C TRP A 383 -3.70 0.57 6.37
N ARG A 384 -3.97 1.76 6.89
CA ARG A 384 -5.30 2.34 7.04
C ARG A 384 -5.31 3.81 6.66
N ASP A 385 -6.52 4.30 6.43
CA ASP A 385 -6.80 5.69 6.12
C ASP A 385 -7.68 6.27 7.24
N HIS A 386 -7.35 7.44 7.79
CA HIS A 386 -8.15 8.08 8.86
C HIS A 386 -9.52 8.58 8.38
N VAL A 387 -9.69 8.77 7.08
CA VAL A 387 -10.84 9.44 6.45
C VAL A 387 -11.67 8.50 5.58
N HIS A 388 -11.05 7.58 4.84
CA HIS A 388 -11.71 6.73 3.84
C HIS A 388 -11.74 5.23 4.22
N ASP A 389 -11.38 4.89 5.45
CA ASP A 389 -11.40 3.51 5.96
C ASP A 389 -12.76 2.85 5.74
N TYR A 390 -12.77 1.61 5.24
CA TYR A 390 -13.97 0.86 4.85
C TYR A 390 -14.87 1.61 3.83
N GLY A 391 -14.34 2.62 3.13
CA GLY A 391 -15.10 3.54 2.29
C GLY A 391 -16.13 4.36 3.07
N VAL A 392 -15.86 4.61 4.36
CA VAL A 392 -16.73 5.16 5.41
C VAL A 392 -18.20 4.94 5.10
N ASP A 393 -18.63 3.73 5.43
CA ASP A 393 -20.00 3.26 5.35
C ASP A 393 -20.63 3.37 3.94
N LEU A 394 -19.78 3.20 2.92
CA LEU A 394 -20.11 3.24 1.49
C LEU A 394 -20.60 4.61 1.00
N SER A 395 -20.27 5.66 1.74
CA SER A 395 -20.69 7.04 1.46
C SER A 395 -19.52 8.01 1.29
N GLY A 396 -18.28 7.49 1.40
CA GLY A 396 -17.07 8.27 1.22
C GLY A 396 -16.93 8.87 -0.18
N ASP A 397 -16.12 9.92 -0.28
CA ASP A 397 -15.74 10.52 -1.55
C ASP A 397 -14.77 9.60 -2.31
N ALA A 398 -14.74 9.76 -3.64
CA ALA A 398 -13.80 9.04 -4.50
C ALA A 398 -12.34 9.37 -4.14
N ILE A 399 -11.52 8.33 -4.01
CA ILE A 399 -10.08 8.42 -3.68
C ILE A 399 -9.16 8.21 -4.89
N ASP A 400 -9.73 7.81 -6.03
CA ASP A 400 -9.05 7.56 -7.30
C ASP A 400 -8.91 8.80 -8.20
N ASN A 401 -9.33 9.97 -7.71
CA ASN A 401 -9.18 11.24 -8.42
C ASN A 401 -8.01 12.08 -7.87
N THR A 402 -7.27 12.74 -8.76
CA THR A 402 -6.09 13.56 -8.42
C THR A 402 -6.43 15.00 -8.06
N SER A 403 -7.70 15.34 -7.83
CA SER A 403 -8.11 16.72 -7.56
C SER A 403 -7.83 17.11 -6.12
N THR A 404 -6.54 17.31 -5.79
CA THR A 404 -6.04 17.77 -4.48
C THR A 404 -6.27 19.28 -4.26
N ALA A 405 -7.44 19.78 -4.62
CA ALA A 405 -7.89 21.12 -4.28
C ALA A 405 -9.15 21.02 -3.43
N VAL A 406 -8.96 21.15 -2.10
CA VAL A 406 -9.94 21.56 -1.08
C VAL A 406 -11.38 21.63 -1.60
N HIS A 407 -12.18 20.60 -1.30
CA HIS A 407 -13.64 20.62 -1.38
C HIS A 407 -14.24 21.44 -2.53
N GLN A 408 -14.34 20.83 -3.70
CA GLN A 408 -15.43 21.15 -4.60
C GLN A 408 -16.43 20.00 -4.58
N LEU A 409 -17.26 19.97 -3.52
CA LEU A 409 -18.60 19.37 -3.55
C LEU A 409 -19.13 19.41 -4.98
N GLU A 410 -19.24 18.26 -5.64
CA GLU A 410 -20.18 18.03 -6.77
C GLU A 410 -20.33 19.24 -7.71
N LEU A 411 -19.23 19.73 -8.30
CA LEU A 411 -19.26 20.91 -9.17
C LEU A 411 -18.24 20.83 -10.30
N SER A 412 -18.41 19.88 -11.23
CA SER A 412 -18.10 20.12 -12.64
C SER A 412 -18.56 18.97 -13.54
N ARG A 413 -19.87 18.91 -13.80
CA ARG A 413 -20.24 18.68 -15.21
C ARG A 413 -19.78 19.94 -15.96
N ASN A 414 -18.61 19.88 -16.59
CA ASN A 414 -17.94 21.02 -17.25
C ASN A 414 -18.93 21.88 -18.05
N ILE A 415 -19.15 23.13 -17.61
CA ILE A 415 -19.89 24.14 -18.38
C ILE A 415 -18.92 25.10 -19.03
N SER A 416 -19.23 25.55 -20.24
CA SER A 416 -18.48 26.64 -20.90
C SER A 416 -19.23 27.95 -20.71
N ILE A 417 -18.54 28.98 -20.21
CA ILE A 417 -19.10 30.34 -20.09
C ILE A 417 -18.32 31.26 -21.02
N TYR A 418 -19.00 31.87 -21.99
CA TYR A 418 -18.37 32.82 -22.91
C TYR A 418 -19.31 33.95 -23.36
N PRO A 419 -18.78 35.13 -23.71
CA PRO A 419 -17.38 35.52 -23.49
C PRO A 419 -17.05 35.58 -21.99
N ASN A 420 -15.78 35.38 -21.64
CA ASN A 420 -15.31 35.47 -20.27
C ASN A 420 -13.85 35.95 -20.30
N PRO A 421 -13.56 37.22 -19.99
CA PRO A 421 -14.46 38.23 -19.42
C PRO A 421 -15.60 38.71 -20.35
N ALA A 422 -16.66 39.29 -19.79
CA ALA A 422 -17.86 39.76 -20.52
C ALA A 422 -18.37 41.15 -20.07
N ASP A 423 -19.04 41.87 -20.99
CA ASP A 423 -19.50 43.25 -20.80
C ASP A 423 -21.01 43.45 -20.60
N SER A 424 -21.85 42.51 -21.02
CA SER A 424 -23.31 42.70 -20.94
C SER A 424 -24.06 41.39 -20.77
N GLN A 425 -23.60 40.32 -21.39
CA GLN A 425 -24.19 39.01 -21.28
C GLN A 425 -23.12 37.91 -21.34
N ILE A 426 -23.46 36.76 -20.77
CA ILE A 426 -22.72 35.51 -20.91
C ILE A 426 -23.62 34.42 -21.48
N VAL A 427 -23.04 33.53 -22.25
CA VAL A 427 -23.66 32.28 -22.69
C VAL A 427 -23.07 31.15 -21.86
N VAL A 428 -23.94 30.41 -21.18
CA VAL A 428 -23.61 29.21 -20.42
C VAL A 428 -24.00 27.99 -21.25
N VAL A 429 -23.01 27.20 -21.65
CA VAL A 429 -23.22 25.94 -22.38
C VAL A 429 -23.10 24.79 -21.40
N LEU A 430 -24.17 24.01 -21.30
CA LEU A 430 -24.29 22.83 -20.45
C LEU A 430 -24.01 21.56 -21.28
N PRO A 431 -23.45 20.51 -20.68
CA PRO A 431 -23.21 19.24 -21.38
C PRO A 431 -24.49 18.43 -21.64
N LEU A 432 -25.59 18.77 -20.97
CA LEU A 432 -26.92 18.18 -21.16
C LEU A 432 -27.99 19.28 -21.07
N GLU A 433 -29.10 19.09 -21.78
CA GLU A 433 -30.27 19.95 -21.67
C GLU A 433 -30.89 19.86 -20.26
N VAL A 434 -31.34 21.01 -19.75
CA VAL A 434 -32.05 21.13 -18.47
C VAL A 434 -33.45 21.73 -18.70
N ALA A 435 -34.39 21.42 -17.81
CA ALA A 435 -35.74 21.98 -17.77
C ALA A 435 -36.00 22.67 -16.43
N ASP A 436 -36.56 23.88 -16.47
CA ASP A 436 -36.90 24.70 -15.29
C ASP A 436 -35.72 24.87 -14.31
N ALA A 437 -34.51 25.05 -14.83
CA ALA A 437 -33.31 25.14 -14.02
C ALA A 437 -33.18 26.50 -13.35
N VAL A 438 -32.87 26.51 -12.05
CA VAL A 438 -32.61 27.73 -11.28
C VAL A 438 -31.19 28.20 -11.55
N ILE A 439 -31.05 29.38 -12.12
CA ILE A 439 -29.77 30.05 -12.35
C ILE A 439 -29.53 31.03 -11.22
N THR A 440 -28.37 30.97 -10.60
CA THR A 440 -27.96 31.88 -9.52
C THR A 440 -26.58 32.44 -9.83
N VAL A 441 -26.40 33.75 -9.74
CA VAL A 441 -25.07 34.38 -9.75
C VAL A 441 -24.81 34.99 -8.39
N SER A 442 -23.65 34.70 -7.82
CA SER A 442 -23.19 35.24 -6.55
C SER A 442 -21.88 36.00 -6.73
N ASP A 443 -21.70 37.09 -5.99
CA ASP A 443 -20.39 37.75 -5.89
C ASP A 443 -19.40 36.92 -5.07
N MET A 444 -18.12 37.34 -5.03
CA MET A 444 -17.07 36.60 -4.32
C MET A 444 -17.25 36.53 -2.79
N SER A 445 -18.19 37.31 -2.21
CA SER A 445 -18.57 37.21 -0.80
C SER A 445 -19.69 36.19 -0.55
N GLY A 446 -20.18 35.52 -1.61
CA GLY A 446 -21.26 34.54 -1.56
C GLY A 446 -22.66 35.14 -1.64
N ARG A 447 -22.79 36.47 -1.73
CA ARG A 447 -24.09 37.14 -1.84
C ARG A 447 -24.66 36.96 -3.25
N THR A 448 -25.88 36.45 -3.34
CA THR A 448 -26.62 36.32 -4.60
C THR A 448 -26.95 37.70 -5.18
N VAL A 449 -26.49 37.95 -6.40
CA VAL A 449 -26.67 39.20 -7.15
C VAL A 449 -27.62 39.03 -8.35
N TYR A 450 -27.83 37.81 -8.82
CA TYR A 450 -28.82 37.47 -9.83
C TYR A 450 -29.45 36.11 -9.52
N ARG A 451 -30.74 35.97 -9.80
CA ARG A 451 -31.44 34.69 -9.76
C ARG A 451 -32.53 34.66 -10.83
N GLY A 452 -32.57 33.59 -11.62
CA GLY A 452 -33.56 33.39 -12.69
C GLY A 452 -33.87 31.91 -12.89
N MET A 453 -34.75 31.61 -13.83
CA MET A 453 -35.03 30.24 -14.28
C MET A 453 -34.97 30.19 -15.81
N ASP A 454 -34.39 29.13 -16.35
CA ASP A 454 -34.30 28.91 -17.80
C ASP A 454 -34.22 27.40 -18.13
N SER A 455 -34.34 27.06 -19.41
CA SER A 455 -34.26 25.70 -19.92
C SER A 455 -33.39 25.61 -21.19
N GLY A 456 -32.91 24.40 -21.50
CA GLY A 456 -32.07 24.11 -22.65
C GLY A 456 -30.59 23.96 -22.33
N ALA A 457 -29.79 23.51 -23.30
CA ALA A 457 -28.34 23.32 -23.13
C ALA A 457 -27.51 24.61 -23.28
N ARG A 458 -28.14 25.72 -23.70
CA ARG A 458 -27.47 27.02 -23.90
C ARG A 458 -28.33 28.11 -23.26
N ILE A 459 -27.86 28.63 -22.14
CA ILE A 459 -28.56 29.62 -21.33
C ILE A 459 -27.87 30.97 -21.50
N ILE A 460 -28.63 32.04 -21.72
CA ILE A 460 -28.10 33.40 -21.81
C ILE A 460 -28.42 34.15 -20.52
N VAL A 461 -27.40 34.72 -19.88
CA VAL A 461 -27.56 35.49 -18.65
C VAL A 461 -27.12 36.93 -18.89
N ASP A 462 -28.04 37.87 -18.69
CA ASP A 462 -27.74 39.31 -18.67
C ASP A 462 -27.00 39.66 -17.38
N ILE A 463 -25.82 40.25 -17.54
CA ILE A 463 -24.92 40.67 -16.47
C ILE A 463 -24.63 42.18 -16.54
N GLN A 464 -25.34 42.93 -17.39
CA GLN A 464 -25.07 44.34 -17.63
C GLN A 464 -25.20 45.16 -16.35
N SER A 465 -26.16 44.83 -15.49
CA SER A 465 -26.42 45.49 -14.21
C SER A 465 -25.47 45.08 -13.08
N LEU A 466 -24.63 44.06 -13.28
CA LEU A 466 -23.67 43.63 -12.27
C LEU A 466 -22.48 44.59 -12.23
N PRO A 467 -21.98 44.97 -11.03
CA PRO A 467 -20.72 45.67 -10.90
C PRO A 467 -19.55 44.92 -11.56
N LYS A 468 -18.49 45.63 -11.95
CA LYS A 468 -17.26 45.01 -12.44
C LYS A 468 -16.66 44.11 -11.36
N GLY A 469 -16.28 42.89 -11.72
CA GLY A 469 -15.76 41.92 -10.74
C GLY A 469 -15.88 40.47 -11.15
N SER A 470 -15.42 39.57 -10.27
CA SER A 470 -15.57 38.13 -10.42
C SER A 470 -16.87 37.63 -9.80
N TYR A 471 -17.50 36.67 -10.46
CA TYR A 471 -18.77 36.08 -10.04
C TYR A 471 -18.77 34.56 -10.20
N ILE A 472 -19.55 33.89 -9.36
CA ILE A 472 -19.85 32.47 -9.46
C ILE A 472 -21.27 32.30 -9.99
N LEU A 473 -21.41 31.55 -11.08
CA LEU A 473 -22.70 31.16 -11.65
C LEU A 473 -23.00 29.71 -11.29
N LYS A 474 -24.24 29.43 -10.90
CA LYS A 474 -24.79 28.09 -10.65
C LYS A 474 -26.04 27.89 -11.49
N VAL A 475 -26.22 26.70 -12.08
CA VAL A 475 -27.44 26.24 -12.74
C VAL A 475 -27.88 24.96 -12.05
N GLN A 476 -29.09 24.93 -11.50
CA GLN A 476 -29.60 23.82 -10.71
C GLN A 476 -30.93 23.30 -11.25
N GLU A 477 -30.95 22.02 -11.66
CA GLU A 477 -32.15 21.29 -12.08
C GLU A 477 -32.33 20.09 -11.16
N LYS A 478 -33.32 20.10 -10.26
CA LYS A 478 -33.56 19.02 -9.28
C LYS A 478 -32.26 18.68 -8.51
N ASN A 479 -31.69 17.50 -8.74
CA ASN A 479 -30.47 17.01 -8.11
C ASN A 479 -29.20 17.27 -8.94
N ARG A 480 -29.30 17.91 -10.11
CA ARG A 480 -28.16 18.25 -10.97
C ARG A 480 -27.74 19.69 -10.71
N LEU A 481 -26.45 19.88 -10.43
CA LEU A 481 -25.86 21.18 -10.23
C LEU A 481 -24.68 21.39 -11.20
N TYR A 482 -24.70 22.52 -11.88
CA TYR A 482 -23.60 22.99 -12.70
C TYR A 482 -23.11 24.32 -12.13
N ALA A 483 -21.80 24.56 -12.13
CA ALA A 483 -21.27 25.88 -11.77
C ALA A 483 -20.04 26.24 -12.59
N GLY A 484 -19.80 27.54 -12.68
CA GLY A 484 -18.63 28.11 -13.33
C GLY A 484 -18.38 29.53 -12.85
N LYS A 485 -17.18 30.04 -13.13
CA LYS A 485 -16.77 31.40 -12.78
C LYS A 485 -16.72 32.28 -14.01
N PHE A 486 -17.14 33.53 -13.89
CA PHE A 486 -16.93 34.53 -14.94
C PHE A 486 -16.49 35.88 -14.38
N ILE A 487 -15.93 36.71 -15.26
CA ILE A 487 -15.48 38.07 -14.96
C ILE A 487 -16.36 39.05 -15.73
N ARG A 488 -16.98 39.99 -15.01
CA ARG A 488 -17.65 41.17 -15.56
C ARG A 488 -16.63 42.30 -15.70
N ASN A 489 -16.42 42.75 -16.93
CA ASN A 489 -15.47 43.83 -17.26
C ASN A 489 -15.95 45.22 -16.89
#